data_AF-A0A1A9BEG9-F1
#
_entry.id   AF-A0A1A9BEG9-F1
#
_cell.length_a   1.000
_cell.length_b   1.000
_cell.length_c   1.000
_cell.angle_alpha   90.00
_cell.angle_beta   90.00
_cell.angle_gamma   90.00
#
_symmetry.space_group_name_H-M   'P 1'
#
loop_
_entity.id
_entity.type
_entity.pdbx_description
1 polymer ?
#
loop_
_entity_poly.entity_id
_entity_poly.type
_entity_poly.pdbx_seq_one_letter_code
_entity_poly.pdbx_strand_id
1 'polypeptide(L)'
;MPDSPSTPLLTSVQEAVVQAYYPDRVRAASSARTRAQAAQSVVTVFAGALVATFTLTALASAAPVTRVAGCVAVALWLFAAVLYVRAIATVVPPPPTAAREAPDARSLIEEVLRRGDREARQVDRRQTWANLVSVVALAATVATFCAALFVEHPDKTRPGVLILGPDGQATIRALCGPAVGPKVEGKVDVRSMSGQFVSVRLARCGDRRDVTVRVPRSAVSAALTREG
;
A
#
# COMPACT_ATOMS: atom_id res chain seq x y z
N MET A 1 -29.54 -65.21 16.02
CA MET A 1 -29.20 -63.90 16.61
C MET A 1 -29.85 -62.85 15.72
N PRO A 2 -30.88 -62.14 16.20
CA PRO A 2 -31.57 -61.13 15.40
C PRO A 2 -30.68 -59.89 15.25
N ASP A 3 -30.46 -59.45 14.02
CA ASP A 3 -29.77 -58.20 13.72
C ASP A 3 -30.49 -57.05 14.42
N SER A 4 -29.74 -56.28 15.23
CA SER A 4 -30.33 -55.14 15.94
C SER A 4 -30.85 -54.11 14.93
N PRO A 5 -32.09 -53.61 15.07
CA PRO A 5 -32.73 -52.70 14.11
C PRO A 5 -32.02 -51.33 13.96
N SER A 6 -31.04 -51.05 14.81
CA SER A 6 -30.18 -49.87 14.75
C SER A 6 -29.11 -49.94 13.65
N THR A 7 -28.73 -51.13 13.19
CA THR A 7 -27.66 -51.35 12.21
C THR A 7 -27.93 -50.69 10.86
N PRO A 8 -29.11 -50.85 10.22
CA PRO A 8 -29.40 -50.22 8.93
C PRO A 8 -29.49 -48.69 9.00
N LEU A 9 -29.99 -48.15 10.12
CA LEU A 9 -30.04 -46.70 10.36
C LEU A 9 -28.64 -46.12 10.53
N LEU A 10 -27.77 -46.78 11.29
CA LEU A 10 -26.37 -46.40 11.46
C LEU A 10 -25.62 -46.39 10.12
N THR A 11 -25.82 -47.40 9.26
CA THR A 11 -25.19 -47.44 7.93
C THR A 11 -25.69 -46.33 7.02
N SER A 12 -26.99 -46.00 7.04
CA SER A 12 -27.55 -44.91 6.22
C SER A 12 -27.03 -43.54 6.67
N VAL A 13 -26.97 -43.30 7.99
CA VAL A 13 -26.38 -42.06 8.52
C VAL A 13 -24.90 -41.96 8.19
N GLN A 14 -24.16 -43.06 8.32
CA GLN A 14 -22.74 -43.10 7.98
C GLN A 14 -22.52 -42.80 6.49
N GLU A 15 -23.32 -43.39 5.59
CA GLU A 15 -23.23 -43.14 4.16
C GLU A 15 -23.56 -41.68 3.82
N ALA A 16 -24.61 -41.11 4.42
CA ALA A 16 -24.95 -39.70 4.24
C ALA A 16 -23.83 -38.76 4.72
N VAL A 17 -23.23 -39.05 5.88
CA VAL A 17 -22.08 -38.28 6.41
C VAL A 17 -20.86 -38.41 5.51
N VAL A 18 -20.56 -39.62 5.02
CA VAL A 18 -19.44 -39.83 4.09
C VAL A 18 -19.69 -39.08 2.79
N GLN A 19 -20.87 -39.20 2.17
CA GLN A 19 -21.18 -38.47 0.93
C GLN A 19 -21.12 -36.95 1.10
N ALA A 20 -21.57 -36.44 2.24
CA ALA A 20 -21.56 -35.00 2.52
C ALA A 20 -20.13 -34.46 2.78
N TYR A 21 -19.34 -35.12 3.64
CA TYR A 21 -18.10 -34.55 4.16
C TYR A 21 -16.82 -35.07 3.49
N TYR A 22 -16.85 -36.26 2.89
CA TYR A 22 -15.66 -36.83 2.25
C TYR A 22 -15.16 -35.99 1.05
N PRO A 23 -16.02 -35.52 0.11
CA PRO A 23 -15.56 -34.69 -1.00
C PRO A 23 -14.89 -33.39 -0.54
N ASP A 24 -15.42 -32.76 0.50
CA ASP A 24 -14.87 -31.52 1.06
C ASP A 24 -13.49 -31.74 1.69
N ARG A 25 -13.31 -32.86 2.41
CA ARG A 25 -12.01 -33.21 2.99
C ARG A 25 -10.96 -33.52 1.92
N VAL A 26 -11.33 -34.26 0.88
CA VAL A 26 -10.44 -34.52 -0.26
C VAL A 26 -10.07 -33.22 -1.00
N ARG A 27 -11.01 -32.26 -1.07
CA ARG A 27 -10.81 -30.96 -1.74
C ARG A 27 -10.22 -29.87 -0.83
N ALA A 28 -9.95 -30.14 0.45
CA ALA A 28 -9.51 -29.13 1.41
C ALA A 28 -8.28 -28.34 0.94
N ALA A 29 -7.29 -29.02 0.35
CA ALA A 29 -6.09 -28.38 -0.21
C ALA A 29 -6.42 -27.48 -1.43
N SER A 30 -7.33 -27.91 -2.30
CA SER A 30 -7.79 -27.10 -3.44
C SER A 30 -8.54 -25.86 -2.96
N SER A 31 -9.43 -26.00 -1.98
CA SER A 31 -10.15 -24.88 -1.37
C SER A 31 -9.20 -23.86 -0.76
N ALA A 32 -8.17 -24.31 -0.03
CA ALA A 32 -7.13 -23.42 0.52
C ALA A 32 -6.38 -22.66 -0.58
N ARG A 33 -6.01 -23.31 -1.69
CA ARG A 33 -5.40 -22.63 -2.85
C ARG A 33 -6.33 -21.61 -3.49
N THR A 34 -7.62 -21.92 -3.66
CA THR A 34 -8.59 -20.97 -4.22
C THR A 34 -8.75 -19.74 -3.32
N ARG A 35 -8.78 -19.91 -1.99
CA ARG A 35 -8.78 -18.77 -1.05
C ARG A 35 -7.52 -17.91 -1.20
N ALA A 36 -6.35 -18.54 -1.32
CA ALA A 36 -5.10 -17.82 -1.52
C ALA A 36 -5.06 -17.07 -2.87
N GLN A 37 -5.59 -17.67 -3.95
CA GLN A 37 -5.71 -17.02 -5.27
C GLN A 37 -6.64 -15.81 -5.24
N ALA A 38 -7.78 -15.91 -4.57
CA ALA A 38 -8.70 -14.79 -4.38
C ALA A 38 -8.06 -13.65 -3.59
N ALA A 39 -7.24 -13.96 -2.57
CA ALA A 39 -6.51 -12.94 -1.82
C ALA A 39 -5.38 -12.30 -2.65
N GLN A 40 -4.68 -13.09 -3.47
CA GLN A 40 -3.61 -12.60 -4.35
C GLN A 40 -4.13 -11.54 -5.33
N SER A 41 -5.30 -11.74 -5.95
CA SER A 41 -5.83 -10.78 -6.92
C SER A 41 -6.07 -9.40 -6.29
N VAL A 42 -6.64 -9.38 -5.08
CA VAL A 42 -6.83 -8.15 -4.29
C VAL A 42 -5.49 -7.45 -4.03
N VAL A 43 -4.49 -8.20 -3.57
CA VAL A 43 -3.14 -7.69 -3.30
C VAL A 43 -2.49 -7.10 -4.55
N THR A 44 -2.61 -7.76 -5.70
CA THR A 44 -2.05 -7.24 -6.96
C THR A 44 -2.73 -5.96 -7.43
N VAL A 45 -4.05 -5.85 -7.23
CA VAL A 45 -4.81 -4.64 -7.56
C VAL A 45 -4.35 -3.47 -6.68
N PHE A 46 -4.21 -3.67 -5.37
CA PHE A 46 -3.70 -2.63 -4.47
C PHE A 46 -2.26 -2.23 -4.77
N ALA A 47 -1.38 -3.20 -5.03
CA ALA A 47 0.00 -2.93 -5.42
C ALA A 47 0.06 -2.08 -6.70
N GLY A 48 -0.69 -2.46 -7.73
CA GLY A 48 -0.78 -1.73 -9.00
C GLY A 48 -1.34 -0.32 -8.83
N ALA A 49 -2.42 -0.18 -8.05
CA ALA A 49 -3.03 1.13 -7.78
C ALA A 49 -2.08 2.08 -7.05
N LEU A 50 -1.27 1.58 -6.10
CA LEU A 50 -0.29 2.39 -5.39
C LEU A 50 0.88 2.79 -6.28
N VAL A 51 1.42 1.86 -7.07
CA VAL A 51 2.47 2.16 -8.05
C VAL A 51 1.99 3.21 -9.04
N ALA A 52 0.78 3.04 -9.59
CA ALA A 52 0.18 4.02 -10.50
C ALA A 52 -0.01 5.39 -9.83
N THR A 53 -0.58 5.40 -8.61
CA THR A 53 -0.78 6.63 -7.83
C THR A 53 0.55 7.36 -7.61
N PHE A 54 1.59 6.67 -7.16
CA PHE A 54 2.89 7.29 -6.89
C PHE A 54 3.64 7.71 -8.16
N THR A 55 3.42 7.02 -9.27
CA THR A 55 3.94 7.42 -10.58
C THR A 55 3.26 8.70 -11.07
N LEU A 56 1.93 8.80 -10.92
CA LEU A 56 1.14 9.94 -11.42
C LEU A 56 1.20 11.17 -10.51
N THR A 57 1.29 11.01 -9.18
CA THR A 57 1.22 12.13 -8.21
C THR A 57 2.57 12.78 -7.87
N ALA A 58 3.62 12.51 -8.66
CA ALA A 58 4.97 13.04 -8.45
C ALA A 58 5.43 12.87 -6.99
N LEU A 59 5.66 11.63 -6.56
CA LEU A 59 6.23 11.30 -5.25
C LEU A 59 7.55 12.07 -4.95
N ALA A 60 8.25 12.49 -6.00
CA ALA A 60 9.43 13.36 -5.96
C ALA A 60 9.15 14.76 -5.40
N SER A 61 7.91 15.23 -5.47
CA SER A 61 7.51 16.47 -4.83
C SER A 61 7.12 16.24 -3.37
N ALA A 62 6.53 15.08 -3.02
CA ALA A 62 6.03 14.79 -1.68
C ALA A 62 7.09 14.98 -0.58
N ALA A 63 6.63 15.33 0.63
CA ALA A 63 7.48 15.40 1.82
C ALA A 63 8.30 14.11 1.98
N PRO A 64 9.56 14.18 2.46
CA PRO A 64 10.45 13.03 2.50
C PRO A 64 9.87 11.87 3.32
N VAL A 65 9.18 12.18 4.42
CA VAL A 65 8.47 11.19 5.25
C VAL A 65 7.41 10.44 4.43
N THR A 66 6.56 11.17 3.70
CA THR A 66 5.52 10.59 2.84
C THR A 66 6.13 9.74 1.72
N ARG A 67 7.26 10.18 1.15
CA ARG A 67 7.97 9.41 0.11
C ARG A 67 8.49 8.09 0.65
N VAL A 68 9.20 8.11 1.78
CA VAL A 68 9.74 6.89 2.41
C VAL A 68 8.60 5.96 2.81
N ALA A 69 7.56 6.49 3.47
CA ALA A 69 6.39 5.70 3.85
C ALA A 69 5.69 5.06 2.63
N GLY A 70 5.54 5.81 1.54
CA GLY A 70 4.99 5.30 0.29
C GLY A 70 5.84 4.19 -0.33
N CYS A 71 7.16 4.35 -0.37
CA CYS A 71 8.07 3.30 -0.85
C CYS A 71 7.98 2.03 0.01
N VAL A 72 7.95 2.17 1.33
CA VAL A 72 7.79 1.04 2.26
C VAL A 72 6.45 0.34 2.03
N ALA A 73 5.37 1.09 1.86
CA ALA A 73 4.05 0.53 1.58
C ALA A 73 4.04 -0.29 0.29
N VAL A 74 4.61 0.22 -0.81
CA VAL A 74 4.73 -0.52 -2.08
C VAL A 74 5.57 -1.78 -1.90
N ALA A 75 6.72 -1.68 -1.24
CA ALA A 75 7.59 -2.83 -0.99
C ALA A 75 6.87 -3.93 -0.20
N LEU A 76 6.09 -3.56 0.83
CA LEU A 76 5.29 -4.51 1.61
C LEU A 76 4.19 -5.17 0.77
N TRP A 77 3.51 -4.44 -0.11
CA TRP A 77 2.53 -5.01 -1.03
C TRP A 77 3.16 -6.00 -2.03
N LEU A 78 4.31 -5.66 -2.61
CA LEU A 78 5.06 -6.57 -3.48
C LEU A 78 5.53 -7.81 -2.72
N PHE A 79 6.03 -7.64 -1.50
CA PHE A 79 6.43 -8.75 -0.65
C PHE A 79 5.25 -9.67 -0.30
N ALA A 80 4.08 -9.10 0.04
CA ALA A 80 2.86 -9.87 0.25
C ALA A 80 2.49 -10.67 -1.01
N ALA A 81 2.55 -10.07 -2.21
CA ALA A 81 2.26 -10.76 -3.46
C ALA A 81 3.17 -11.99 -3.67
N VAL A 82 4.48 -11.84 -3.41
CA VAL A 82 5.44 -12.96 -3.47
C VAL A 82 5.09 -14.06 -2.46
N LEU A 83 4.66 -13.71 -1.24
CA LEU A 83 4.24 -14.68 -0.25
C LEU A 83 2.97 -15.45 -0.65
N TYR A 84 1.99 -14.78 -1.27
CA TYR A 84 0.82 -15.48 -1.82
C TYR A 84 1.19 -16.41 -2.97
N VAL A 85 2.04 -15.96 -3.90
CA VAL A 85 2.55 -16.82 -4.99
C VAL A 85 3.25 -18.04 -4.38
N ARG A 86 4.10 -17.85 -3.37
CA ARG A 86 4.73 -18.95 -2.64
C ARG A 86 3.70 -19.87 -1.99
N ALA A 87 2.66 -19.33 -1.35
CA ALA A 87 1.60 -20.12 -0.71
C ALA A 87 0.87 -21.04 -1.71
N ILE A 88 0.64 -20.56 -2.93
CA ILE A 88 -0.08 -21.29 -3.99
C ILE A 88 0.83 -22.26 -4.74
N ALA A 89 2.03 -21.81 -5.13
CA ALA A 89 2.90 -22.53 -6.07
C ALA A 89 3.78 -23.61 -5.41
N THR A 90 4.04 -23.53 -4.10
CA THR A 90 4.91 -24.53 -3.44
C THR A 90 4.15 -25.81 -3.11
N VAL A 91 4.40 -26.84 -3.94
CA VAL A 91 3.90 -28.21 -3.74
C VAL A 91 4.44 -28.77 -2.43
N VAL A 92 3.57 -29.43 -1.65
CA VAL A 92 3.98 -30.17 -0.45
C VAL A 92 4.36 -31.58 -0.88
N PRO A 93 5.66 -31.95 -0.89
CA PRO A 93 6.06 -33.27 -1.35
C PRO A 93 5.47 -34.34 -0.42
N PRO A 94 5.00 -35.48 -0.97
CA PRO A 94 4.62 -36.62 -0.15
C PRO A 94 5.81 -37.13 0.66
N PRO A 95 5.60 -37.61 1.90
CA PRO A 95 6.58 -38.50 2.52
C PRO A 95 6.76 -39.74 1.63
N PRO A 96 8.01 -40.18 1.38
CA PRO A 96 8.34 -41.14 0.32
C PRO A 96 7.73 -42.54 0.48
N THR A 97 7.21 -42.90 1.65
CA THR A 97 6.78 -44.28 1.95
C THR A 97 5.28 -44.45 2.23
N ALA A 98 4.55 -43.37 2.54
CA ALA A 98 3.24 -43.47 3.18
C ALA A 98 2.12 -44.11 2.33
N ALA A 99 2.18 -44.00 0.99
CA ALA A 99 1.17 -44.61 0.11
C ALA A 99 1.52 -46.04 -0.32
N ARG A 100 2.79 -46.45 -0.18
CA ARG A 100 3.25 -47.80 -0.57
C ARG A 100 3.19 -48.79 0.59
N GLU A 101 3.14 -48.30 1.83
CA GLU A 101 3.13 -49.10 3.05
C GLU A 101 1.72 -49.34 3.61
N ALA A 102 0.65 -48.82 3.00
CA ALA A 102 -0.72 -48.98 3.47
C ALA A 102 -1.22 -50.42 3.21
N PRO A 103 -1.44 -51.26 4.24
CA PRO A 103 -1.78 -52.67 4.06
C PRO A 103 -3.25 -52.91 3.67
N ASP A 104 -4.12 -51.91 3.84
CA ASP A 104 -5.57 -52.04 3.63
C ASP A 104 -6.22 -50.75 3.07
N ALA A 105 -7.41 -50.89 2.47
CA ALA A 105 -8.13 -49.76 1.88
C ALA A 105 -8.47 -48.66 2.91
N ARG A 106 -8.68 -49.04 4.17
CA ARG A 106 -8.99 -48.09 5.24
C ARG A 106 -7.78 -47.23 5.60
N SER A 107 -6.59 -47.82 5.75
CA SER A 107 -5.36 -47.03 5.99
C SER A 107 -5.00 -46.14 4.81
N LEU A 108 -5.26 -46.58 3.58
CA LEU A 108 -5.07 -45.73 2.40
C LEU A 108 -5.98 -44.49 2.45
N ILE A 109 -7.27 -44.67 2.76
CA ILE A 109 -8.22 -43.56 2.91
C ILE A 109 -7.79 -42.62 4.04
N GLU A 110 -7.41 -43.17 5.19
CA GLU A 110 -6.96 -42.37 6.34
C GLU A 110 -5.70 -41.55 6.00
N GLU A 111 -4.72 -42.13 5.29
CA GLU A 111 -3.52 -41.41 4.90
C GLU A 111 -3.81 -40.34 3.82
N VAL A 112 -4.71 -40.59 2.88
CA VAL A 112 -5.16 -39.57 1.91
C VAL A 112 -5.82 -38.38 2.62
N LEU A 113 -6.72 -38.64 3.57
CA LEU A 113 -7.36 -37.59 4.37
C LEU A 113 -6.35 -36.83 5.23
N ARG A 114 -5.46 -37.56 5.93
CA ARG A 114 -4.41 -36.97 6.77
C ARG A 114 -3.45 -36.11 5.95
N ARG A 115 -3.14 -36.52 4.72
CA ARG A 115 -2.32 -35.76 3.78
C ARG A 115 -3.03 -34.49 3.32
N GLY A 116 -4.30 -34.58 2.93
CA GLY A 116 -5.12 -33.42 2.56
C GLY A 116 -5.16 -32.37 3.67
N ASP A 117 -5.39 -32.82 4.91
CA ASP A 117 -5.41 -31.94 6.09
C ASP A 117 -4.02 -31.31 6.40
N ARG A 118 -2.92 -32.05 6.17
CA ARG A 118 -1.56 -31.51 6.35
C ARG A 118 -1.20 -30.49 5.29
N GLU A 119 -1.53 -30.75 4.03
CA GLU A 119 -1.31 -29.82 2.93
C GLU A 119 -2.11 -28.55 3.13
N ALA A 120 -3.40 -28.67 3.46
CA ALA A 120 -4.27 -27.54 3.79
C ALA A 120 -3.68 -26.69 4.93
N ARG A 121 -3.26 -27.30 6.03
CA ARG A 121 -2.62 -26.59 7.16
C ARG A 121 -1.34 -25.87 6.79
N GLN A 122 -0.52 -26.45 5.90
CA GLN A 122 0.70 -25.77 5.43
C GLN A 122 0.39 -24.57 4.54
N VAL A 123 -0.60 -24.70 3.63
CA VAL A 123 -1.06 -23.59 2.79
C VAL A 123 -1.65 -22.48 3.67
N ASP A 124 -2.53 -22.82 4.62
CA ASP A 124 -3.15 -21.85 5.53
C ASP A 124 -2.11 -21.13 6.40
N ARG A 125 -1.07 -21.82 6.88
CA ARG A 125 0.04 -21.19 7.62
C ARG A 125 0.80 -20.18 6.75
N ARG A 126 1.09 -20.53 5.49
CA ARG A 126 1.75 -19.60 4.54
C ARG A 126 0.84 -18.41 4.23
N GLN A 127 -0.45 -18.65 4.05
CA GLN A 127 -1.44 -17.61 3.82
C GLN A 127 -1.57 -16.68 5.04
N THR A 128 -1.46 -17.19 6.26
CA THR A 128 -1.52 -16.35 7.48
C THR A 128 -0.37 -15.33 7.50
N TRP A 129 0.84 -15.74 7.13
CA TRP A 129 1.97 -14.81 6.99
C TRP A 129 1.73 -13.79 5.87
N ALA A 130 1.22 -14.22 4.72
CA ALA A 130 0.88 -13.30 3.63
C ALA A 130 -0.18 -12.28 4.06
N ASN A 131 -1.24 -12.73 4.75
CA ASN A 131 -2.29 -11.87 5.33
C ASN A 131 -1.70 -10.87 6.32
N LEU A 132 -0.83 -11.30 7.22
CA LEU A 132 -0.18 -10.42 8.20
C LEU A 132 0.59 -9.30 7.50
N VAL A 133 1.40 -9.64 6.48
CA VAL A 133 2.13 -8.66 5.69
C VAL A 133 1.17 -7.72 4.95
N SER A 134 0.07 -8.22 4.38
CA SER A 134 -0.96 -7.37 3.74
C SER A 134 -1.61 -6.40 4.72
N VAL A 135 -1.89 -6.81 5.97
CA VAL A 135 -2.43 -5.92 7.01
C VAL A 135 -1.43 -4.82 7.35
N VAL A 136 -0.15 -5.16 7.51
CA VAL A 136 0.91 -4.16 7.76
C VAL A 136 1.07 -3.22 6.55
N ALA A 137 1.01 -3.75 5.32
CA ALA A 137 1.06 -2.96 4.10
C ALA A 137 -0.10 -1.96 4.03
N LEU A 138 -1.32 -2.41 4.34
CA LEU A 138 -2.51 -1.57 4.38
C LEU A 138 -2.38 -0.47 5.43
N ALA A 139 -1.94 -0.81 6.65
CA ALA A 139 -1.70 0.17 7.70
C ALA A 139 -0.65 1.22 7.29
N ALA A 140 0.44 0.79 6.64
CA ALA A 140 1.46 1.68 6.09
C ALA A 140 0.90 2.58 4.97
N THR A 141 0.03 2.05 4.10
CA THR A 141 -0.67 2.84 3.07
C THR A 141 -1.54 3.92 3.71
N VAL A 142 -2.37 3.56 4.69
CA VAL A 142 -3.22 4.53 5.41
C VAL A 142 -2.36 5.60 6.09
N ALA A 143 -1.30 5.20 6.79
CA ALA A 143 -0.36 6.12 7.42
C ALA A 143 0.31 7.06 6.40
N THR A 144 0.65 6.56 5.20
CA THR A 144 1.21 7.36 4.12
C THR A 144 0.21 8.42 3.65
N PHE A 145 -1.06 8.06 3.47
CA PHE A 145 -2.10 9.02 3.11
C PHE A 145 -2.33 10.06 4.22
N CYS A 146 -2.39 9.63 5.49
CA CYS A 146 -2.47 10.56 6.62
C CYS A 146 -1.26 11.52 6.63
N ALA A 147 -0.05 11.01 6.45
CA ALA A 147 1.14 11.84 6.38
C ALA A 147 1.08 12.81 5.19
N ALA A 148 0.62 12.37 4.02
CA ALA A 148 0.45 13.24 2.86
C ALA A 148 -0.53 14.39 3.11
N LEU A 149 -1.59 14.15 3.90
CA LEU A 149 -2.62 15.14 4.20
C LEU A 149 -2.24 16.11 5.32
N PHE A 150 -1.52 15.63 6.35
CA PHE A 150 -1.29 16.41 7.57
C PHE A 150 0.16 16.91 7.73
N VAL A 151 1.14 16.32 7.04
CA VAL A 151 2.54 16.76 7.14
C VAL A 151 2.79 17.88 6.14
N GLU A 152 2.95 19.10 6.66
CA GLU A 152 3.39 20.24 5.85
C GLU A 152 4.75 19.94 5.22
N HIS A 153 4.91 20.32 3.95
CA HIS A 153 6.11 20.05 3.19
C HIS A 153 7.25 20.98 3.67
N PRO A 154 8.30 20.45 4.31
CA PRO A 154 9.38 21.30 4.83
C PRO A 154 10.11 22.06 3.71
N ASP A 155 10.16 21.47 2.51
CA ASP A 155 10.80 22.06 1.33
C ASP A 155 9.89 23.01 0.52
N LYS A 156 8.64 23.24 0.94
CA LYS A 156 7.74 24.09 0.17
C LYS A 156 8.28 25.52 0.07
N THR A 157 8.90 26.03 1.14
CA THR A 157 9.36 27.42 1.19
C THR A 157 10.85 27.50 1.54
N ARG A 158 11.66 28.06 0.65
CA ARG A 158 13.10 28.29 0.86
C ARG A 158 13.40 29.77 1.00
N PRO A 159 14.34 30.18 1.86
CA PRO A 159 14.82 31.57 1.88
C PRO A 159 15.40 31.92 0.51
N GLY A 160 14.91 33.02 -0.07
CA GLY A 160 15.30 33.47 -1.40
C GLY A 160 14.99 34.93 -1.64
N VAL A 161 15.54 35.44 -2.73
CA VAL A 161 15.38 36.81 -3.19
C VAL A 161 14.70 36.79 -4.55
N LEU A 162 13.59 37.52 -4.67
CA LEU A 162 12.91 37.79 -5.93
C LEU A 162 13.28 39.17 -6.43
N ILE A 163 13.74 39.25 -7.68
CA ILE A 163 13.98 40.50 -8.39
C ILE A 163 12.74 40.76 -9.24
N LEU A 164 12.05 41.86 -8.96
CA LEU A 164 10.81 42.22 -9.62
C LEU A 164 11.07 43.14 -10.82
N GLY A 165 10.34 42.89 -11.91
CA GLY A 165 10.23 43.82 -13.03
C GLY A 165 9.41 45.06 -12.66
N PRO A 166 9.37 46.08 -13.53
CA PRO A 166 8.70 47.35 -13.24
C PRO A 166 7.23 47.18 -12.85
N ASP A 167 6.48 46.32 -13.56
CA ASP A 167 5.06 46.05 -13.26
C ASP A 167 4.87 45.35 -11.90
N GLY A 168 5.78 44.44 -11.55
CA GLY A 168 5.79 43.74 -10.27
C GLY A 168 6.09 44.69 -9.11
N GLN A 169 7.02 45.62 -9.32
CA GLN A 169 7.35 46.66 -8.34
C GLN A 169 6.16 47.59 -8.10
N ALA A 170 5.46 48.02 -9.15
CA ALA A 170 4.26 48.85 -9.01
C ALA A 170 3.18 48.12 -8.19
N THR A 171 2.93 46.85 -8.50
CA THR A 171 1.93 46.02 -7.81
C THR A 171 2.29 45.78 -6.34
N ILE A 172 3.54 45.42 -6.04
CA ILE A 172 3.99 45.19 -4.67
C ILE A 172 4.00 46.48 -3.86
N ARG A 173 4.40 47.62 -4.44
CA ARG A 173 4.35 48.92 -3.74
C ARG A 173 2.92 49.33 -3.41
N ALA A 174 1.95 49.03 -4.28
CA ALA A 174 0.54 49.28 -4.00
C ALA A 174 0.02 48.42 -2.82
N LEU A 175 0.53 47.20 -2.65
CA LEU A 175 0.09 46.28 -1.59
C LEU A 175 0.85 46.43 -0.27
N CYS A 176 2.17 46.66 -0.33
CA CYS A 176 3.08 46.64 0.81
C CYS A 176 3.68 48.01 1.15
N GLY A 177 3.31 49.05 0.40
CA GLY A 177 3.82 50.41 0.57
C GLY A 177 5.14 50.69 -0.18
N PRO A 178 5.56 51.97 -0.21
CA PRO A 178 6.68 52.43 -1.02
C PRO A 178 8.06 51.97 -0.53
N ALA A 179 8.15 51.46 0.72
CA ALA A 179 9.39 51.00 1.32
C ALA A 179 9.90 49.68 0.72
N VAL A 180 9.10 48.98 -0.09
CA VAL A 180 9.53 47.74 -0.74
C VAL A 180 10.30 48.05 -2.02
N GLY A 181 11.58 47.72 -1.99
CA GLY A 181 12.51 47.92 -3.10
C GLY A 181 12.30 46.92 -4.26
N PRO A 182 13.15 47.01 -5.29
CA PRO A 182 13.12 46.10 -6.45
C PRO A 182 13.50 44.65 -6.12
N LYS A 183 14.15 44.44 -4.97
CA LYS A 183 14.51 43.14 -4.42
C LYS A 183 13.61 42.83 -3.24
N VAL A 184 12.99 41.66 -3.29
CA VAL A 184 12.06 41.17 -2.27
C VAL A 184 12.65 39.92 -1.65
N GLU A 185 13.08 40.02 -0.40
CA GLU A 185 13.63 38.89 0.36
C GLU A 185 12.54 38.23 1.18
N GLY A 186 12.49 36.89 1.16
CA GLY A 186 11.50 36.14 1.91
C GLY A 186 11.64 34.65 1.73
N LYS A 187 10.67 33.89 2.24
CA LYS A 187 10.59 32.45 1.96
C LYS A 187 9.79 32.25 0.67
N VAL A 188 10.48 31.91 -0.41
CA VAL A 188 9.90 31.67 -1.73
C VAL A 188 9.36 30.24 -1.80
N ASP A 189 8.13 30.08 -2.27
CA ASP A 189 7.56 28.78 -2.57
C ASP A 189 8.16 28.24 -3.88
N VAL A 190 9.08 27.27 -3.78
CA VAL A 190 9.83 26.77 -4.94
C VAL A 190 8.90 26.10 -5.96
N ARG A 191 7.81 25.47 -5.51
CA ARG A 191 6.83 24.83 -6.41
C ARG A 191 6.01 25.85 -7.19
N SER A 192 5.82 27.03 -6.63
CA SER A 192 5.10 28.11 -7.30
C SER A 192 5.91 28.75 -8.44
N MET A 193 7.23 28.51 -8.52
CA MET A 193 8.10 29.09 -9.56
C MET A 193 7.81 28.59 -10.98
N SER A 194 7.26 27.38 -11.13
CA SER A 194 6.80 26.83 -12.42
C SER A 194 5.34 27.18 -12.74
N GLY A 195 4.63 27.83 -11.81
CA GLY A 195 3.25 28.28 -12.00
C GLY A 195 3.13 29.68 -12.58
N GLN A 196 1.89 30.11 -12.83
CA GLN A 196 1.59 31.48 -13.27
C GLN A 196 1.88 32.53 -12.19
N PHE A 197 1.91 32.12 -10.92
CA PHE A 197 2.17 32.99 -9.77
C PHE A 197 3.23 32.38 -8.87
N VAL A 198 4.22 33.19 -8.51
CA VAL A 198 5.23 32.87 -7.51
C VAL A 198 4.74 33.37 -6.16
N SER A 199 4.62 32.47 -5.18
CA SER A 199 4.25 32.82 -3.81
C SER A 199 5.51 33.10 -3.00
N VAL A 200 5.57 34.23 -2.31
CA VAL A 200 6.64 34.56 -1.37
C VAL A 200 6.06 34.98 -0.03
N ARG A 201 6.59 34.42 1.05
CA ARG A 201 6.22 34.80 2.41
C ARG A 201 7.21 35.85 2.91
N LEU A 202 6.68 37.03 3.19
CA LEU A 202 7.44 38.21 3.63
C LEU A 202 7.31 38.39 5.13
N ALA A 203 8.40 38.73 5.80
CA ALA A 203 8.38 39.05 7.22
C ALA A 203 7.50 40.28 7.51
N ARG A 204 7.53 41.28 6.60
CA ARG A 204 6.65 42.47 6.63
C ARG A 204 6.23 42.90 5.23
N CYS A 205 5.00 43.38 5.13
CA CYS A 205 4.41 44.01 3.95
C CYS A 205 3.53 45.17 4.48
N GLY A 206 4.07 46.39 4.44
CA GLY A 206 3.49 47.54 5.14
C GLY A 206 3.36 47.26 6.65
N ASP A 207 2.16 47.46 7.19
CA ASP A 207 1.85 47.20 8.60
C ASP A 207 1.61 45.72 8.92
N ARG A 208 1.48 44.87 7.89
CA ARG A 208 1.17 43.45 8.08
C ARG A 208 2.46 42.63 8.21
N ARG A 209 2.46 41.69 9.16
CA ARG A 209 3.56 40.74 9.38
C ARG A 209 3.21 39.38 8.81
N ASP A 210 4.24 38.65 8.39
CA ASP A 210 4.16 37.26 7.94
C ASP A 210 3.12 37.02 6.81
N VAL A 211 3.16 37.89 5.81
CA VAL A 211 2.18 37.89 4.70
C VAL A 211 2.71 37.06 3.53
N THR A 212 1.83 36.25 2.95
CA THR A 212 2.11 35.56 1.69
C THR A 212 1.60 36.39 0.52
N VAL A 213 2.52 36.85 -0.33
CA VAL A 213 2.22 37.61 -1.54
C VAL A 213 2.37 36.71 -2.75
N ARG A 214 1.40 36.77 -3.68
CA ARG A 214 1.45 36.06 -4.96
C ARG A 214 1.80 37.05 -6.06
N VAL A 215 2.93 36.84 -6.70
CA VAL A 215 3.44 37.71 -7.77
C VAL A 215 3.32 36.97 -9.10
N PRO A 216 2.72 37.57 -10.14
CA PRO A 216 2.69 36.95 -11.47
C PRO A 216 4.12 36.62 -11.94
N ARG A 217 4.32 35.45 -12.55
CA ARG A 217 5.64 35.01 -12.99
C ARG A 217 6.25 35.95 -14.04
N SER A 218 5.41 36.55 -14.88
CA SER A 218 5.79 37.59 -15.86
C SER A 218 6.39 38.84 -15.22
N ALA A 219 6.04 39.12 -13.96
CA ALA A 219 6.53 40.28 -13.21
C ALA A 219 7.81 39.98 -12.40
N VAL A 220 8.33 38.74 -12.45
CA VAL A 220 9.55 38.31 -11.76
C VAL A 220 10.68 38.21 -12.78
N SER A 221 11.63 39.15 -12.73
CA SER A 221 12.79 39.18 -13.63
C SER A 221 13.81 38.07 -13.31
N ALA A 222 14.06 37.83 -12.02
CA ALA A 222 14.96 36.76 -11.59
C ALA A 222 14.58 36.28 -10.18
N ALA A 223 14.96 35.06 -9.84
CA ALA A 223 14.78 34.48 -8.52
C ALA A 223 16.06 33.76 -8.12
N LEU A 224 16.55 34.04 -6.92
CA LEU A 224 17.70 33.36 -6.32
C LEU A 224 17.24 32.70 -5.03
N THR A 225 17.23 31.37 -4.99
CA THR A 225 16.97 30.60 -3.76
C THR A 225 18.29 30.08 -3.23
N ARG A 226 18.55 30.18 -1.91
CA ARG A 226 19.67 29.44 -1.32
C ARG A 226 19.32 27.95 -1.28
N GLU A 227 20.19 27.11 -1.84
CA GLU A 227 20.17 25.68 -1.51
C GLU A 227 20.54 25.55 -0.03
N GLY A 228 19.72 24.76 0.68
CA GLY A 228 19.96 24.37 2.07
C GLY A 228 20.55 22.97 2.12
#